data_AF-A0A132ABR2-F1
#
_entry.id   AF-A0A132ABR2-F1
#
_cell.length_a   1.000
_cell.length_b   1.000
_cell.length_c   1.000
_cell.angle_alpha   90.00
_cell.angle_beta   90.00
_cell.angle_gamma   90.00
#
_symmetry.space_group_name_H-M   'P 1'
#
loop_
_entity.id
_entity.type
_entity.pdbx_description
1 polymer ?
#
loop_
_entity_poly.entity_id
_entity_poly.type
_entity_poly.pdbx_seq_one_letter_code
_entity_poly.pdbx_strand_id
1 'polypeptide(L)'
;MSGICICGKGWKGSDCSEPDNEAIHCVSDCSGHGKFDPKQQQCVCDERWSGSDCSQERCDLDCGANGHCEDGECVCDDGWSGDKCLNRLCDPRCLEHGQCQNGSCICSKGWNGKHCSLVGCLNDCSGHGDCVRQNLQSNDELSWSCVCELGYAGIDCSVALESNCDDNIDNDKDGLIDCADPECCQSESLSSSSCSS
;
A
#
# COMPACT_ATOMS: atom_id res chain seq x y z
N MET A 1 20.34 -55.47 -45.77
CA MET A 1 20.17 -54.96 -44.38
C MET A 1 18.68 -55.04 -44.07
N SER A 2 18.25 -55.90 -43.13
CA SER A 2 16.88 -55.88 -42.63
C SER A 2 16.85 -55.03 -41.36
N GLY A 3 16.19 -53.87 -41.42
CA GLY A 3 15.89 -53.07 -40.22
C GLY A 3 14.67 -53.64 -39.51
N ILE A 4 14.68 -53.60 -38.18
CA ILE A 4 13.51 -53.87 -37.34
C ILE A 4 12.92 -52.51 -36.95
N CYS A 5 11.62 -52.33 -37.15
CA CYS A 5 10.91 -51.12 -36.74
C CYS A 5 10.57 -51.19 -35.25
N ILE A 6 10.79 -50.10 -34.52
CA ILE A 6 10.32 -49.92 -33.15
C ILE A 6 9.09 -49.02 -33.20
N CYS A 7 7.95 -49.54 -32.77
CA CYS A 7 6.67 -48.83 -32.87
C CYS A 7 6.40 -47.91 -31.69
N GLY A 8 5.66 -46.83 -31.94
CA GLY A 8 5.10 -45.98 -30.91
C GLY A 8 4.07 -46.72 -30.07
N LYS A 9 3.79 -46.20 -28.86
CA LYS A 9 2.81 -46.80 -27.94
C LYS A 9 1.44 -46.88 -28.62
N GLY A 10 0.80 -48.05 -28.57
CA GLY A 10 -0.49 -48.30 -29.22
C GLY A 10 -0.40 -48.69 -30.70
N TRP A 11 0.79 -48.89 -31.26
CA TRP A 11 1.01 -49.36 -32.64
C TRP A 11 1.90 -50.60 -32.68
N LYS A 12 1.65 -51.47 -33.66
CA LYS A 12 2.37 -52.72 -33.92
C LYS A 12 2.48 -53.04 -35.41
N GLY A 13 3.12 -54.15 -35.73
CA GLY A 13 3.34 -54.62 -37.10
C GLY A 13 4.76 -54.34 -37.59
N SER A 14 5.14 -54.92 -38.73
CA SER A 14 6.49 -54.79 -39.27
C SER A 14 6.86 -53.38 -39.72
N ASP A 15 5.86 -52.53 -39.94
CA ASP A 15 5.98 -51.13 -40.35
C ASP A 15 5.23 -50.16 -39.41
N CYS A 16 4.73 -50.66 -38.27
CA CYS A 16 3.97 -49.89 -37.28
C CYS A 16 2.64 -49.29 -37.77
N SER A 17 2.03 -49.86 -38.82
CA SER A 17 0.76 -49.38 -39.37
C SER A 17 -0.48 -49.97 -38.69
N GLU A 18 -0.34 -50.94 -37.80
CA GLU A 18 -1.46 -51.64 -37.16
C GLU A 18 -1.70 -51.14 -35.74
N PRO A 19 -2.94 -50.85 -35.32
CA PRO A 19 -3.24 -50.49 -33.94
C PRO A 19 -3.07 -51.70 -33.01
N ASP A 20 -2.46 -51.46 -31.84
CA ASP A 20 -2.32 -52.44 -30.78
C ASP A 20 -3.41 -52.25 -29.71
N ASN A 21 -4.58 -52.85 -29.95
CA ASN A 21 -5.74 -52.75 -29.05
C ASN A 21 -5.50 -53.35 -27.65
N GLU A 22 -4.54 -54.26 -27.51
CA GLU A 22 -4.21 -54.87 -26.22
C GLU A 22 -3.31 -53.91 -25.41
N ALA A 23 -2.36 -53.26 -26.07
CA ALA A 23 -1.49 -52.26 -25.44
C ALA A 23 -2.17 -50.89 -25.22
N ILE A 24 -3.32 -50.62 -25.85
CA ILE A 24 -4.12 -49.40 -25.63
C ILE A 24 -4.60 -49.27 -24.18
N HIS A 25 -4.76 -50.37 -23.44
CA HIS A 25 -5.09 -50.29 -22.00
C HIS A 25 -3.87 -49.99 -21.11
N CYS A 26 -2.67 -50.01 -21.68
CA CYS A 26 -1.40 -49.76 -20.98
C CYS A 26 -0.81 -48.38 -21.29
N VAL A 27 -1.43 -47.59 -22.18
CA VAL A 27 -1.03 -46.19 -22.38
C VAL A 27 -1.46 -45.33 -21.21
N SER A 28 -0.78 -44.18 -21.04
CA SER A 28 -1.04 -43.24 -19.97
C SER A 28 -2.52 -42.86 -19.93
N ASP A 29 -3.12 -42.89 -18.75
CA ASP A 29 -4.49 -42.41 -18.52
C ASP A 29 -4.53 -40.88 -18.39
N CYS A 30 -3.43 -40.19 -18.71
CA CYS A 30 -3.32 -38.74 -18.67
C CYS A 30 -3.80 -38.17 -17.33
N SER A 31 -3.37 -38.83 -16.24
CA SER A 31 -3.74 -38.52 -14.86
C SER A 31 -5.26 -38.48 -14.58
N GLY A 32 -6.09 -39.09 -15.43
CA GLY A 32 -7.56 -39.02 -15.35
C GLY A 32 -8.16 -37.71 -15.87
N HIS A 33 -7.36 -36.87 -16.53
CA HIS A 33 -7.69 -35.50 -16.93
C HIS A 33 -7.44 -35.23 -18.41
N GLY A 34 -7.50 -36.29 -19.22
CA GLY A 34 -7.33 -36.20 -20.66
C GLY A 34 -7.44 -37.54 -21.34
N LYS A 35 -7.03 -37.59 -22.61
CA LYS A 35 -6.98 -38.80 -23.41
C LYS A 35 -5.65 -38.89 -24.14
N PHE A 36 -5.02 -40.05 -24.11
CA PHE A 36 -3.78 -40.28 -24.85
C PHE A 36 -4.08 -40.38 -26.35
N ASP A 37 -3.40 -39.57 -27.18
CA ASP A 37 -3.44 -39.66 -28.63
C ASP A 37 -2.27 -40.55 -29.13
N PRO A 38 -2.55 -41.79 -29.60
CA PRO A 38 -1.50 -42.71 -30.06
C PRO A 38 -0.81 -42.24 -31.34
N LYS A 39 -1.37 -41.31 -32.11
CA LYS A 39 -0.69 -40.78 -33.31
C LYS A 39 0.33 -39.71 -32.94
N GLN A 40 -0.03 -38.85 -31.98
CA GLN A 40 0.84 -37.77 -31.50
C GLN A 40 1.76 -38.23 -30.36
N GLN A 41 1.54 -39.41 -29.80
CA GLN A 41 2.27 -39.98 -28.66
C GLN A 41 2.25 -39.08 -27.41
N GLN A 42 1.15 -38.34 -27.21
CA GLN A 42 1.00 -37.38 -26.11
C GLN A 42 -0.44 -37.38 -25.56
N CYS A 43 -0.59 -36.86 -24.36
CA CYS A 43 -1.91 -36.61 -23.78
C CYS A 43 -2.54 -35.34 -24.34
N VAL A 44 -3.83 -35.41 -24.67
CA VAL A 44 -4.68 -34.25 -24.94
C VAL A 44 -5.52 -34.00 -23.70
N CYS A 45 -5.26 -32.88 -23.03
CA CYS A 45 -5.86 -32.56 -21.74
C CYS A 45 -7.26 -31.96 -21.85
N ASP A 46 -8.08 -32.20 -20.85
CA ASP A 46 -9.37 -31.52 -20.67
C ASP A 46 -9.15 -30.02 -20.37
N GLU A 47 -10.17 -29.18 -20.54
CA GLU A 47 -10.01 -27.71 -20.56
C GLU A 47 -9.23 -27.13 -19.37
N ARG A 48 -9.42 -27.70 -18.18
CA ARG A 48 -8.80 -27.26 -16.92
C ARG A 48 -7.47 -27.95 -16.61
N TRP A 49 -6.85 -28.65 -17.57
CA TRP A 49 -5.62 -29.40 -17.32
C TRP A 49 -4.58 -29.19 -18.42
N SER A 50 -3.33 -29.38 -18.05
CA SER A 50 -2.16 -29.13 -18.87
C SER A 50 -0.96 -29.99 -18.40
N GLY A 51 0.17 -29.84 -19.09
CA GLY A 51 1.33 -30.71 -18.87
C GLY A 51 1.28 -31.98 -19.73
N SER A 52 2.41 -32.70 -19.78
CA SER A 52 2.59 -33.86 -20.69
C SER A 52 1.69 -35.06 -20.38
N ASP A 53 1.17 -35.13 -19.17
CA ASP A 53 0.29 -36.18 -18.67
C ASP A 53 -0.99 -35.60 -18.04
N CYS A 54 -1.32 -34.34 -18.31
CA CYS A 54 -2.49 -33.64 -17.78
C CYS A 54 -2.57 -33.61 -16.25
N SER A 55 -1.44 -33.71 -15.55
CA SER A 55 -1.37 -33.61 -14.09
C SER A 55 -1.42 -32.17 -13.56
N GLN A 56 -1.26 -31.18 -14.43
CA GLN A 56 -1.18 -29.77 -14.01
C GLN A 56 -2.52 -29.09 -14.26
N GLU A 57 -3.18 -28.62 -13.21
CA GLU A 57 -4.39 -27.84 -13.37
C GLU A 57 -4.05 -26.54 -14.12
N ARG A 58 -4.86 -26.23 -15.12
CA ARG A 58 -4.76 -25.01 -15.91
C ARG A 58 -5.48 -23.94 -15.13
N CYS A 59 -4.71 -23.05 -14.51
CA CYS A 59 -5.33 -21.89 -13.90
C CYS A 59 -5.37 -20.70 -14.87
N ASP A 60 -6.58 -20.27 -15.20
CA ASP A 60 -6.87 -19.18 -16.12
C ASP A 60 -7.01 -17.80 -15.45
N LEU A 61 -6.74 -17.70 -14.14
CA LEU A 61 -6.84 -16.43 -13.41
C LEU A 61 -5.63 -15.53 -13.71
N ASP A 62 -5.94 -14.32 -14.15
CA ASP A 62 -4.97 -13.24 -14.26
C ASP A 62 -4.66 -12.67 -12.86
N CYS A 63 -3.60 -13.20 -12.26
CA CYS A 63 -3.03 -12.78 -10.97
C CYS A 63 -2.03 -11.62 -11.09
N GLY A 64 -2.00 -10.93 -12.24
CA GLY A 64 -1.06 -9.85 -12.50
C GLY A 64 0.40 -10.30 -12.54
N ALA A 65 1.31 -9.35 -12.30
CA ALA A 65 2.76 -9.59 -12.37
C ALA A 65 3.39 -9.98 -11.02
N ASN A 66 2.62 -9.96 -9.92
CA ASN A 66 3.13 -10.15 -8.56
C ASN A 66 2.39 -11.29 -7.83
N GLY A 67 2.04 -12.31 -8.58
CA GLY A 67 1.38 -13.49 -8.06
C GLY A 67 1.31 -14.57 -9.12
N HIS A 68 0.94 -15.76 -8.68
CA HIS A 68 0.65 -16.89 -9.53
C HIS A 68 -0.67 -17.50 -9.10
N CYS A 69 -1.30 -18.24 -10.00
CA CYS A 69 -2.51 -18.94 -9.65
C CYS A 69 -2.22 -20.35 -9.14
N GLU A 70 -2.89 -20.73 -8.06
CA GLU A 70 -2.90 -22.06 -7.47
C GLU A 70 -4.35 -22.43 -7.12
N ASP A 71 -4.83 -23.60 -7.52
CA ASP A 71 -6.19 -24.12 -7.24
C ASP A 71 -7.37 -23.16 -7.53
N GLY A 72 -7.21 -22.31 -8.55
CA GLY A 72 -8.25 -21.33 -8.91
C GLY A 72 -8.32 -20.11 -7.98
N GLU A 73 -7.25 -19.82 -7.23
CA GLU A 73 -7.05 -18.59 -6.47
C GLU A 73 -5.66 -17.99 -6.75
N CYS A 74 -5.54 -16.67 -6.60
CA CYS A 74 -4.25 -15.99 -6.77
C CYS A 74 -3.45 -16.02 -5.46
N VAL A 75 -2.29 -16.64 -5.51
CA VAL A 75 -1.28 -16.59 -4.46
C VAL A 75 -0.34 -15.42 -4.76
N CYS A 76 -0.35 -14.42 -3.88
CA CYS A 76 0.42 -13.20 -4.07
C CYS A 76 1.84 -13.31 -3.54
N ASP A 77 2.77 -12.67 -4.25
CA ASP A 77 4.16 -12.54 -3.82
C ASP A 77 4.27 -11.66 -2.56
N ASP A 78 5.38 -11.79 -1.85
CA ASP A 78 5.67 -11.02 -0.63
C ASP A 78 5.50 -9.51 -0.86
N GLY A 79 4.67 -8.88 -0.03
CA GLY A 79 4.38 -7.46 -0.12
C GLY A 79 3.24 -7.10 -1.08
N TRP A 80 2.51 -8.07 -1.62
CA TRP A 80 1.31 -7.86 -2.44
C TRP A 80 0.08 -8.55 -1.86
N SER A 81 -1.10 -8.06 -2.23
CA SER A 81 -2.38 -8.58 -1.76
C SER A 81 -3.55 -8.27 -2.71
N GLY A 82 -4.72 -8.77 -2.34
CA GLY A 82 -5.97 -8.68 -3.09
C GLY A 82 -6.13 -9.82 -4.08
N ASP A 83 -7.36 -9.98 -4.60
CA ASP A 83 -7.78 -11.13 -5.41
C ASP A 83 -6.96 -11.35 -6.70
N LYS A 84 -6.21 -10.34 -7.13
CA LYS A 84 -5.33 -10.37 -8.31
C LYS A 84 -3.90 -9.90 -8.03
N CYS A 85 -3.51 -9.80 -6.76
CA CYS A 85 -2.16 -9.38 -6.36
C CYS A 85 -1.70 -8.03 -6.94
N LEU A 86 -2.66 -7.11 -7.10
CA LEU A 86 -2.42 -5.76 -7.65
C LEU A 86 -2.23 -4.71 -6.56
N ASN A 87 -2.51 -5.03 -5.29
CA ASN A 87 -2.39 -4.09 -4.19
C ASN A 87 -1.07 -4.31 -3.48
N ARG A 88 -0.23 -3.28 -3.45
CA ARG A 88 1.01 -3.33 -2.67
C ARG A 88 0.69 -3.11 -1.18
N LEU A 89 1.21 -3.99 -0.35
CA LEU A 89 1.12 -3.87 1.10
C LEU A 89 1.97 -2.70 1.59
N CYS A 90 1.47 -1.99 2.60
CA CYS A 90 2.25 -1.01 3.32
C CYS A 90 3.03 -1.66 4.46
N ASP A 91 4.06 -0.95 4.92
CA ASP A 91 4.76 -1.29 6.15
C ASP A 91 3.77 -1.30 7.34
N PRO A 92 3.82 -2.29 8.24
CA PRO A 92 2.90 -2.39 9.38
C PRO A 92 2.85 -1.13 10.26
N ARG A 93 3.94 -0.37 10.36
CA ARG A 93 4.00 0.89 11.13
C ARG A 93 3.01 1.95 10.60
N CYS A 94 2.64 1.86 9.32
CA CYS A 94 1.62 2.73 8.74
C CYS A 94 0.28 2.63 9.45
N LEU A 95 -0.07 1.44 9.97
CA LEU A 95 -1.42 1.13 10.45
C LEU A 95 -1.75 1.79 11.79
N GLU A 96 -0.75 2.30 12.53
CA GLU A 96 -1.00 3.02 13.78
C GLU A 96 -1.56 4.43 13.54
N HIS A 97 -0.98 5.18 12.60
CA HIS A 97 -1.26 6.60 12.40
C HIS A 97 -1.46 6.98 10.93
N GLY A 98 -1.87 6.03 10.10
CA GLY A 98 -2.08 6.27 8.69
C GLY A 98 -2.97 5.24 8.03
N GLN A 99 -3.29 5.53 6.78
CA GLN A 99 -4.07 4.66 5.92
C GLN A 99 -3.18 4.20 4.76
N CYS A 100 -3.14 2.89 4.54
CA CYS A 100 -2.40 2.32 3.43
C CYS A 100 -3.15 2.52 2.12
N GLN A 101 -2.49 3.14 1.15
CA GLN A 101 -2.97 3.26 -0.22
C GLN A 101 -1.89 2.75 -1.18
N ASN A 102 -2.06 1.50 -1.62
CA ASN A 102 -1.20 0.83 -2.59
C ASN A 102 0.31 0.98 -2.30
N GLY A 103 0.73 0.60 -1.10
CA GLY A 103 2.13 0.66 -0.64
C GLY A 103 2.61 2.05 -0.19
N SER A 104 1.78 3.09 -0.33
CA SER A 104 2.05 4.43 0.22
C SER A 104 1.21 4.64 1.48
N CYS A 105 1.81 5.23 2.51
CA CYS A 105 1.09 5.55 3.74
C CYS A 105 0.61 7.00 3.72
N ILE A 106 -0.69 7.20 3.91
CA ILE A 106 -1.30 8.52 4.06
C ILE A 106 -1.47 8.79 5.56
N CYS A 107 -0.79 9.80 6.09
CA CYS A 107 -0.76 10.04 7.52
C CYS A 107 -2.01 10.75 8.05
N SER A 108 -2.43 10.36 9.25
CA SER A 108 -3.38 11.11 10.07
C SER A 108 -2.79 12.44 10.51
N LYS A 109 -3.66 13.40 10.86
CA LYS A 109 -3.25 14.75 11.29
C LYS A 109 -2.23 14.69 12.42
N GLY A 110 -1.13 15.42 12.27
CA GLY A 110 -0.03 15.46 13.25
C GLY A 110 0.99 14.33 13.18
N TRP A 111 0.92 13.47 12.16
CA TRP A 111 1.91 12.42 11.90
C TRP A 111 2.54 12.59 10.53
N ASN A 112 3.80 12.19 10.42
CA ASN A 112 4.63 12.43 9.24
C ASN A 112 5.57 11.26 8.95
N GLY A 113 6.23 11.35 7.79
CA GLY A 113 7.22 10.38 7.31
C GLY A 113 6.60 9.22 6.53
N LYS A 114 7.46 8.42 5.89
CA LYS A 114 7.07 7.33 4.97
C LYS A 114 6.08 6.31 5.59
N HIS A 115 6.11 6.16 6.90
CA HIS A 115 5.32 5.19 7.65
C HIS A 115 4.44 5.84 8.72
N CYS A 116 4.29 7.17 8.71
CA CYS A 116 3.52 7.93 9.71
C CYS A 116 3.95 7.66 11.16
N SER A 117 5.23 7.32 11.35
CA SER A 117 5.82 7.03 12.66
C SER A 117 6.56 8.23 13.25
N LEU A 118 6.64 9.35 12.52
CA LEU A 118 7.27 10.57 13.01
C LEU A 118 6.18 11.51 13.53
N VAL A 119 6.34 11.99 14.76
CA VAL A 119 5.48 13.03 15.32
C VAL A 119 5.67 14.31 14.51
N GLY A 120 4.60 14.78 13.88
CA GLY A 120 4.53 16.04 13.16
C GLY A 120 4.16 17.21 14.07
N CYS A 121 3.64 18.28 13.47
CA CYS A 121 3.05 19.36 14.22
C CYS A 121 1.67 18.95 14.74
N LEU A 122 1.44 19.14 16.04
CA LEU A 122 0.15 18.88 16.65
C LEU A 122 -0.93 19.68 15.91
N ASN A 123 -2.07 19.03 15.65
CA ASN A 123 -3.21 19.62 14.94
C ASN A 123 -2.87 20.36 13.64
N ASP A 124 -1.77 20.02 12.96
CA ASP A 124 -1.32 20.72 11.74
C ASP A 124 -1.30 22.25 11.92
N CYS A 125 -0.77 22.70 13.06
CA CYS A 125 -0.74 24.11 13.44
C CYS A 125 -2.12 24.77 13.40
N SER A 126 -3.18 23.98 13.64
CA SER A 126 -4.59 24.40 13.61
C SER A 126 -5.04 25.11 12.33
N GLY A 127 -4.25 25.05 11.25
CA GLY A 127 -4.46 25.84 10.04
C GLY A 127 -4.07 27.32 10.15
N HIS A 128 -3.33 27.70 11.19
CA HIS A 128 -2.92 29.06 11.53
C HIS A 128 -1.39 29.18 11.69
N GLY A 129 -0.65 28.36 10.94
CA GLY A 129 0.80 28.33 11.03
C GLY A 129 1.43 27.34 10.06
N ASP A 130 2.73 27.51 9.87
CA ASP A 130 3.56 26.63 9.06
C ASP A 130 4.22 25.56 9.94
N CYS A 131 4.06 24.30 9.57
CA CYS A 131 4.75 23.19 10.22
C CYS A 131 6.17 23.06 9.69
N VAL A 132 7.16 23.47 10.50
CA VAL A 132 8.56 23.45 10.11
C VAL A 132 9.37 22.49 10.96
N ARG A 133 10.50 22.04 10.41
CA ARG A 133 11.46 21.24 11.16
C ARG A 133 12.52 22.16 11.74
N GLN A 134 12.55 22.27 13.06
CA GLN A 134 13.46 23.18 13.75
C GLN A 134 14.14 22.52 14.95
N ASN A 135 15.27 23.10 15.32
CA ASN A 135 16.04 22.65 16.48
C ASN A 135 15.44 23.27 17.74
N LEU A 136 14.53 22.53 18.39
CA LEU A 136 13.85 22.98 19.60
C LEU A 136 14.60 22.65 20.90
N GLN A 137 15.56 21.72 20.82
CA GLN A 137 16.31 21.24 21.98
C GLN A 137 17.80 21.40 21.71
N SER A 138 18.57 21.72 22.76
CA SER A 138 20.02 21.95 22.74
C SER A 138 20.88 20.74 22.35
N ASN A 139 20.25 19.63 21.96
CA ASN A 139 20.89 18.36 21.61
C ASN A 139 20.89 18.08 20.08
N ASP A 140 20.64 19.09 19.25
CA ASP A 140 20.64 18.99 17.78
C ASP A 140 19.60 18.03 17.17
N GLU A 141 18.57 17.64 17.93
CA GLU A 141 17.44 16.87 17.38
C GLU A 141 16.41 17.80 16.72
N LEU A 142 16.36 17.69 15.39
CA LEU A 142 15.37 18.34 14.55
C LEU A 142 13.96 17.76 14.78
N SER A 143 13.13 18.52 15.49
CA SER A 143 11.71 18.22 15.73
C SER A 143 10.80 19.05 14.85
N TRP A 144 9.59 18.57 14.62
CA TRP A 144 8.53 19.35 14.01
C TRP A 144 7.93 20.32 15.03
N SER A 145 7.65 21.54 14.58
CA SER A 145 7.11 22.63 15.41
C SER A 145 6.33 23.62 14.54
N CYS A 146 5.30 24.22 15.11
CA CYS A 146 4.54 25.26 14.43
C CYS A 146 5.24 26.61 14.55
N VAL A 147 5.33 27.31 13.41
CA VAL A 147 5.55 28.75 13.36
C VAL A 147 4.20 29.38 13.07
N CYS A 148 3.62 30.04 14.06
CA CYS A 148 2.27 30.58 13.94
C CYS A 148 2.23 31.84 13.06
N GLU A 149 1.13 31.97 12.32
CA GLU A 149 0.80 33.21 11.61
C GLU A 149 0.53 34.34 12.61
N LEU A 150 0.65 35.60 12.15
CA LEU A 150 0.38 36.76 12.99
C LEU A 150 -1.04 36.69 13.56
N GLY A 151 -1.17 36.90 14.87
CA GLY A 151 -2.46 36.78 15.57
C GLY A 151 -2.78 35.38 16.07
N TYR A 152 -1.83 34.44 16.05
CA TYR A 152 -1.99 33.11 16.64
C TYR A 152 -0.77 32.67 17.44
N ALA A 153 -0.99 31.87 18.49
CA ALA A 153 0.03 31.34 19.38
C ALA A 153 -0.30 29.94 19.93
N GLY A 154 0.60 29.41 20.76
CA GLY A 154 0.54 28.07 21.30
C GLY A 154 1.34 27.05 20.49
N ILE A 155 1.47 25.82 21.02
CA ILE A 155 2.29 24.76 20.39
C ILE A 155 1.75 24.32 19.03
N ASP A 156 0.46 24.54 18.79
CA ASP A 156 -0.27 24.20 17.56
C ASP A 156 -1.06 25.37 16.98
N CYS A 157 -0.72 26.62 17.34
CA CYS A 157 -1.38 27.83 16.84
C CYS A 157 -2.91 27.86 17.02
N SER A 158 -3.42 27.17 18.05
CA SER A 158 -4.86 27.14 18.36
C SER A 158 -5.35 28.35 19.16
N VAL A 159 -4.44 29.15 19.71
CA VAL A 159 -4.76 30.35 20.49
C VAL A 159 -4.76 31.53 19.53
N ALA A 160 -5.91 32.18 19.32
CA ALA A 160 -5.94 33.47 18.65
C ALA A 160 -5.42 34.54 19.61
N LEU A 161 -4.71 35.55 19.09
CA LEU A 161 -4.18 36.67 19.85
C LEU A 161 -4.97 37.94 19.55
N GLU A 162 -5.12 38.79 20.55
CA GLU A 162 -5.74 40.09 20.40
C GLU A 162 -4.98 40.95 19.36
N SER A 163 -5.71 41.36 18.32
CA SER A 163 -5.15 42.02 17.13
C SER A 163 -5.39 43.54 17.10
N ASN A 164 -6.24 44.05 18.01
CA ASN A 164 -6.63 45.45 18.06
C ASN A 164 -6.74 45.91 19.52
N CYS A 165 -5.67 46.49 20.04
CA CYS A 165 -5.46 46.69 21.48
C CYS A 165 -6.02 48.01 22.04
N ASP A 166 -6.97 48.65 21.36
CA ASP A 166 -7.52 49.96 21.73
C ASP A 166 -9.00 50.18 21.35
N ASP A 167 -9.75 49.11 21.11
CA ASP A 167 -11.15 49.18 20.65
C ASP A 167 -12.19 48.64 21.66
N ASN A 168 -11.76 48.18 22.84
CA ASN A 168 -12.57 47.55 23.90
C ASN A 168 -13.34 46.31 23.41
N ILE A 169 -12.82 45.63 22.38
CA ILE A 169 -13.40 44.41 21.85
C ILE A 169 -12.44 43.26 22.12
N ASP A 170 -12.98 42.22 22.74
CA ASP A 170 -12.31 40.95 22.94
C ASP A 170 -12.23 40.20 21.59
N ASN A 171 -11.19 40.49 20.81
CA ASN A 171 -11.05 40.05 19.43
C ASN A 171 -10.76 38.55 19.31
N ASP A 172 -10.11 37.95 20.30
CA ASP A 172 -9.81 36.51 20.39
C ASP A 172 -10.77 35.73 21.32
N LYS A 173 -11.62 36.45 22.06
CA LYS A 173 -12.71 35.93 22.89
C LYS A 173 -12.24 35.16 24.12
N ASP A 174 -11.11 35.54 24.67
CA ASP A 174 -10.54 34.89 25.85
C ASP A 174 -11.09 35.46 27.18
N GLY A 175 -11.84 36.57 27.09
CA GLY A 175 -12.47 37.28 28.20
C GLY A 175 -11.70 38.52 28.68
N LEU A 176 -10.58 38.85 28.06
CA LEU A 176 -9.79 40.06 28.28
C LEU A 176 -9.97 41.03 27.10
N ILE A 177 -9.67 42.31 27.33
CA ILE A 177 -9.80 43.37 26.32
C ILE A 177 -8.62 44.34 26.43
N ASP A 178 -8.15 44.82 25.29
CA ASP A 178 -7.12 45.84 25.15
C ASP A 178 -5.91 45.61 26.09
N CYS A 179 -5.51 46.62 26.87
CA CYS A 179 -4.41 46.54 27.84
C CYS A 179 -4.63 45.54 28.99
N ALA A 180 -5.86 45.03 29.20
CA ALA A 180 -6.08 43.97 30.18
C ALA A 180 -5.61 42.60 29.66
N ASP A 181 -5.42 42.49 28.35
CA ASP A 181 -4.89 41.31 27.69
C ASP A 181 -3.34 41.30 27.71
N PRO A 182 -2.70 40.19 28.14
CA PRO A 182 -1.26 40.01 28.11
C PRO A 182 -0.61 40.14 26.72
N GLU A 183 -1.34 39.83 25.65
CA GLU A 183 -0.88 39.86 24.27
C GLU A 183 -0.78 41.30 23.74
N CYS A 184 -1.69 42.17 24.19
CA CYS A 184 -1.63 43.59 23.89
C CYS A 184 -0.55 44.36 24.67
N CYS A 185 -0.19 43.90 25.87
CA CYS A 185 0.90 44.47 26.67
C CYS A 185 2.30 44.34 26.00
N GLN A 186 2.45 43.49 24.99
CA GLN A 186 3.75 43.21 24.32
C GLN A 186 3.81 43.75 22.88
N SER A 187 2.72 44.26 22.32
CA SER A 187 2.69 44.76 20.93
C SER A 187 3.39 46.12 20.78
N GLU A 188 4.29 46.25 19.79
CA GLU A 188 5.04 47.49 19.52
C GLU A 188 4.15 48.69 19.13
N SER A 189 2.87 48.45 18.83
CA SER A 189 1.83 49.47 18.59
C SER A 189 1.47 50.30 19.83
N LEU A 190 1.81 49.84 21.04
CA LEU A 190 1.55 50.55 22.29
C LEU A 190 2.80 51.23 22.88
N SER A 191 3.78 51.58 22.04
CA SER A 191 4.97 52.34 22.47
C SER A 191 4.70 53.81 22.84
N SER A 192 3.45 54.30 22.84
CA SER A 192 3.15 55.61 23.39
C SER A 192 1.73 55.75 23.92
N SER A 193 1.60 55.68 25.24
CA SER A 193 0.65 56.45 26.08
C SER A 193 -0.67 55.82 26.54
N SER A 194 -1.06 54.60 26.13
CA SER A 194 -2.42 54.10 26.47
C SER A 194 -2.48 53.05 27.59
N CYS A 195 -1.42 52.28 27.86
CA CYS A 195 -1.39 51.30 28.97
C CYS A 195 -0.50 51.75 30.15
N SER A 196 -0.61 53.02 30.58
CA SER A 196 0.14 53.52 31.75
C SER A 196 -0.74 53.59 33.00
N SER A 197 -0.45 52.67 33.94
CA SER A 197 -0.75 52.60 35.38
C SER A 197 -2.08 53.12 35.92
#